data_AF-A4J4B7-F1
#
_entry.id   AF-A4J4B7-F1
#
_cell.length_a   1.000
_cell.length_b   1.000
_cell.length_c   1.000
_cell.angle_alpha   90.00
_cell.angle_beta   90.00
_cell.angle_gamma   90.00
#
_symmetry.space_group_name_H-M   'P 1'
#
loop_
_entity.id
_entity.type
_entity.pdbx_description
1 polymer ?
#
loop_
_entity_poly.entity_id
_entity_poly.type
_entity_poly.pdbx_seq_one_letter_code
_entity_poly.pdbx_strand_id
1 'polypeptide(L)'
;MSYCCPPHKPSKKIVTGGTQPTCVSTSVPIEALYGPLTSKIPVVVAETTLQIDVNSTITLPERALEIKGCKKRVKVTQCMLLQAPGQTSGPITLCVKGFIRNNIDYSNRLCSNTEGVCGDIRHCTVDVPFSCNTPIEINGTYPLPPMPNTSEEFEYFRREKLKGHGFAEKDELLSGDLSEFNQVSEEFYNELPFCELVSARIVQYDEYLNRRHPKGVTLPFEEKEFRQFEQKMVLYLTLKILQKRQVQIPPSIY
;
A
#
# COMPACT_ATOMS: atom_id res chain seq x y z
N MET A 1 -17.78 3.04 -37.19
CA MET A 1 -17.88 3.81 -35.93
C MET A 1 -19.30 3.68 -35.42
N SER A 2 -19.56 2.72 -34.53
CA SER A 2 -20.88 2.58 -33.90
C SER A 2 -21.00 3.65 -32.80
N TYR A 3 -21.87 4.62 -33.03
CA TYR A 3 -22.21 5.62 -32.04
C TYR A 3 -23.00 4.93 -30.91
N CYS A 4 -22.36 4.72 -29.75
CA CYS A 4 -23.10 4.44 -28.53
C CYS A 4 -23.85 5.71 -28.14
N CYS A 5 -25.19 5.69 -28.22
CA CYS A 5 -26.01 6.74 -27.64
C CYS A 5 -25.77 6.78 -26.12
N PRO A 6 -25.44 7.94 -25.52
CA PRO A 6 -25.32 8.04 -24.08
C PRO A 6 -26.71 7.80 -23.43
N PRO A 7 -26.78 7.07 -22.31
CA PRO A 7 -28.05 6.80 -21.64
C PRO A 7 -28.72 8.09 -21.17
N HIS A 8 -30.05 8.14 -21.28
CA HIS A 8 -30.84 9.32 -20.95
C HIS A 8 -30.71 9.67 -19.46
N LYS A 9 -30.44 10.95 -19.16
CA LYS A 9 -30.36 11.44 -17.78
C LYS A 9 -31.76 11.42 -17.15
N PRO A 10 -32.00 10.74 -16.01
CA PRO A 10 -33.32 10.68 -15.41
C PRO A 10 -33.76 12.05 -14.89
N SER A 11 -34.99 12.46 -15.23
CA SER A 11 -35.57 13.77 -14.91
C SER A 11 -36.33 13.83 -13.57
N LYS A 12 -36.39 12.72 -12.83
CA LYS A 12 -37.07 12.60 -11.53
C LYS A 12 -36.12 12.01 -10.48
N LYS A 13 -36.49 12.12 -9.18
CA LYS A 13 -35.77 11.46 -8.08
C LYS A 13 -35.68 9.96 -8.37
N ILE A 14 -34.45 9.44 -8.42
CA ILE A 14 -34.12 8.04 -8.73
C ILE A 14 -34.57 7.09 -7.60
N VAL A 15 -34.72 7.63 -6.39
CA VAL A 15 -35.14 6.88 -5.20
C VAL A 15 -36.35 7.55 -4.58
N THR A 16 -37.39 6.76 -4.33
CA THR A 16 -38.60 7.14 -3.57
C THR A 16 -38.91 6.02 -2.57
N GLY A 17 -38.75 6.28 -1.27
CA GLY A 17 -38.89 5.28 -0.21
C GLY A 17 -38.28 5.73 1.12
N GLY A 18 -38.46 4.95 2.20
CA GLY A 18 -38.05 5.30 3.58
C GLY A 18 -37.97 4.09 4.53
N THR A 19 -37.42 4.32 5.72
CA THR A 19 -37.15 3.33 6.80
C THR A 19 -38.43 2.83 7.50
N GLN A 20 -38.36 1.63 8.08
CA GLN A 20 -39.41 1.11 8.95
C GLN A 20 -39.36 1.73 10.36
N PRO A 21 -40.51 1.84 11.08
CA PRO A 21 -40.61 2.61 12.33
C PRO A 21 -39.97 1.93 13.55
N THR A 22 -39.66 0.63 13.48
CA THR A 22 -39.13 -0.13 14.61
C THR A 22 -37.99 -1.04 14.17
N CYS A 23 -36.89 -1.05 14.92
CA CYS A 23 -35.81 -2.02 14.80
C CYS A 23 -35.68 -2.80 16.11
N VAL A 24 -35.57 -4.12 16.01
CA VAL A 24 -35.36 -5.00 17.17
C VAL A 24 -33.86 -5.20 17.32
N SER A 25 -33.32 -4.98 18.53
CA SER A 25 -31.94 -5.29 18.85
C SER A 25 -31.85 -6.64 19.54
N THR A 26 -31.03 -7.55 19.00
CA THR A 26 -30.63 -8.78 19.70
C THR A 26 -29.20 -8.58 20.19
N SER A 27 -28.96 -8.80 21.49
CA SER A 27 -27.60 -8.75 22.03
C SER A 27 -26.80 -9.95 21.53
N VAL A 28 -25.67 -9.69 20.90
CA VAL A 28 -24.70 -10.72 20.54
C VAL A 28 -23.80 -10.97 21.75
N PRO A 29 -23.52 -12.23 22.12
CA PRO A 29 -22.62 -12.52 23.23
C PRO A 29 -21.27 -11.86 22.96
N ILE A 30 -20.84 -11.03 23.91
CA ILE A 30 -19.47 -10.56 23.91
C ILE A 30 -18.64 -11.74 24.41
N GLU A 31 -17.80 -12.32 23.55
CA GLU A 31 -16.90 -13.45 23.87
C GLU A 31 -15.94 -13.15 25.05
N ALA A 32 -15.98 -11.94 25.59
CA ALA A 32 -15.10 -11.37 26.62
C ALA A 32 -15.58 -11.45 28.07
N LEU A 33 -16.86 -11.75 28.36
CA LEU A 33 -17.43 -11.40 29.67
C LEU A 33 -17.45 -12.50 30.74
N TYR A 34 -17.05 -13.74 30.41
CA TYR A 34 -16.97 -14.83 31.39
C TYR A 34 -15.65 -15.59 31.26
N GLY A 35 -14.58 -14.96 31.73
CA GLY A 35 -13.23 -15.50 31.73
C GLY A 35 -12.16 -14.46 32.09
N PRO A 36 -10.87 -14.83 32.08
CA PRO A 36 -9.75 -13.88 32.16
C PRO A 36 -9.97 -12.63 31.29
N LEU A 37 -9.48 -11.47 31.74
CA LEU A 37 -9.64 -10.16 31.10
C LEU A 37 -9.43 -10.24 29.58
N THR A 38 -10.48 -9.97 28.80
CA THR A 38 -10.36 -9.88 27.33
C THR A 38 -10.12 -8.44 26.90
N SER A 39 -9.07 -8.22 26.11
CA SER A 39 -8.68 -6.90 25.62
C SER A 39 -8.34 -6.95 24.14
N LYS A 40 -8.55 -5.83 23.43
CA LYS A 40 -8.16 -5.66 22.04
C LYS A 40 -6.79 -4.99 21.95
N ILE A 41 -5.74 -5.76 21.64
CA ILE A 41 -4.36 -5.29 21.61
C ILE A 41 -3.66 -5.62 20.28
N PRO A 42 -2.64 -4.85 19.87
CA PRO A 42 -1.75 -5.23 18.77
C PRO A 42 -0.94 -6.47 19.14
N VAL A 43 -1.12 -7.56 18.39
CA VAL A 43 -0.33 -8.78 18.53
C VAL A 43 0.77 -8.79 17.47
N VAL A 44 1.99 -9.11 17.88
CA VAL A 44 3.15 -9.21 16.98
C VAL A 44 2.99 -10.43 16.09
N VAL A 45 2.94 -10.19 14.78
CA VAL A 45 2.92 -11.22 13.75
C VAL A 45 4.34 -11.61 13.40
N ALA A 46 5.17 -10.63 13.08
CA ALA A 46 6.59 -10.86 12.87
C ALA A 46 7.41 -9.57 13.10
N GLU A 47 8.68 -9.74 13.45
CA GLU A 47 9.68 -8.67 13.39
C GLU A 47 10.80 -9.11 12.45
N THR A 48 11.04 -8.35 11.39
CA THR A 48 11.97 -8.74 10.32
C THR A 48 12.75 -7.55 9.77
N THR A 49 13.95 -7.81 9.27
CA THR A 49 14.78 -6.80 8.59
C THR A 49 14.84 -7.09 7.11
N LEU A 50 14.37 -6.13 6.31
CA LEU A 50 14.41 -6.20 4.85
C LEU A 50 15.70 -5.58 4.34
N GLN A 51 16.35 -6.24 3.38
CA GLN A 51 17.41 -5.63 2.57
C GLN A 51 16.82 -5.19 1.23
N ILE A 52 16.88 -3.90 0.95
CA ILE A 52 16.31 -3.30 -0.26
C ILE A 52 17.44 -2.60 -1.02
N ASP A 53 17.77 -3.11 -2.19
CA ASP A 53 18.77 -2.50 -3.07
C ASP A 53 18.11 -1.41 -3.93
N VAL A 54 18.71 -0.23 -3.94
CA VAL A 54 18.18 0.97 -4.62
C VAL A 54 19.26 1.55 -5.51
N ASN A 55 18.97 1.74 -6.80
CA ASN A 55 19.81 2.49 -7.72
C ASN A 55 19.05 3.70 -8.27
N SER A 56 19.71 4.86 -8.32
CA SER A 56 19.12 6.09 -8.83
C SER A 56 20.17 7.01 -9.45
N THR A 57 19.79 7.71 -10.53
CA THR A 57 20.62 8.77 -11.12
C THR A 57 19.97 10.11 -10.82
N ILE A 58 20.69 10.98 -10.11
CA ILE A 58 20.17 12.28 -9.67
C ILE A 58 20.80 13.37 -10.54
N THR A 59 19.96 14.25 -11.10
CA THR A 59 20.39 15.39 -11.91
C THR A 59 20.21 16.68 -11.11
N LEU A 60 21.31 17.37 -10.83
CA LEU A 60 21.29 18.66 -10.15
C LEU A 60 20.77 19.77 -11.09
N PRO A 61 20.08 20.80 -10.55
CA PRO A 61 19.57 21.92 -11.33
C PRO A 61 20.67 22.61 -12.13
N GLU A 62 21.83 22.80 -11.52
CA GLU A 62 23.04 23.38 -12.10
C GLU A 62 24.25 22.48 -11.91
N ARG A 63 25.39 22.85 -12.51
CA ARG A 63 26.62 22.08 -12.36
C ARG A 63 27.24 22.33 -10.97
N ALA A 64 27.74 21.26 -10.37
CA ALA A 64 28.42 21.25 -9.10
C ALA A 64 29.90 20.89 -9.28
N LEU A 65 30.74 21.39 -8.38
CA LEU A 65 32.13 20.93 -8.21
C LEU A 65 32.17 19.71 -7.29
N GLU A 66 31.36 19.74 -6.23
CA GLU A 66 31.35 18.73 -5.19
C GLU A 66 29.99 18.71 -4.46
N ILE A 67 29.56 17.54 -3.99
CA ILE A 67 28.52 17.41 -2.98
C ILE A 67 29.17 17.52 -1.60
N LYS A 68 28.76 18.51 -0.81
CA LYS A 68 29.30 18.75 0.54
C LYS A 68 28.62 17.87 1.59
N GLY A 69 27.36 17.51 1.37
CA GLY A 69 26.61 16.66 2.27
C GLY A 69 25.30 16.21 1.69
N CYS A 70 24.80 15.08 2.17
CA CYS A 70 23.48 14.58 1.80
C CYS A 70 22.80 13.99 3.03
N LYS A 71 21.85 14.73 3.63
CA LYS A 71 21.07 14.22 4.77
C LYS A 71 19.92 13.37 4.24
N LYS A 72 19.80 12.15 4.75
CA LYS A 72 18.79 11.19 4.30
C LYS A 72 17.70 10.97 5.33
N ARG A 73 16.48 10.71 4.85
CA ARG A 73 15.34 10.24 5.67
C ARG A 73 14.56 9.19 4.92
N VAL A 74 14.47 7.99 5.49
CA VAL A 74 13.61 6.92 4.96
C VAL A 74 12.17 7.21 5.37
N LYS A 75 11.24 7.08 4.41
CA LYS A 75 9.81 7.20 4.64
C LYS A 75 9.10 6.03 3.99
N VAL A 76 8.38 5.24 4.78
CA VAL A 76 7.54 4.15 4.29
C VAL A 76 6.14 4.68 4.09
N THR A 77 5.58 4.50 2.89
CA THR A 77 4.24 4.95 2.50
C THR A 77 3.26 3.79 2.42
N GLN A 78 3.74 2.57 2.24
CA GLN A 78 2.93 1.35 2.24
C GLN A 78 3.69 0.24 2.96
N CYS A 79 3.01 -0.46 3.85
CA CYS A 79 3.48 -1.72 4.42
C CYS A 79 2.26 -2.61 4.64
N MET A 80 2.10 -3.61 3.78
CA MET A 80 0.86 -4.38 3.68
C MET A 80 1.17 -5.86 3.56
N LEU A 81 0.49 -6.65 4.39
CA LEU A 81 0.55 -8.09 4.35
C LEU A 81 -0.49 -8.62 3.35
N LEU A 82 -0.03 -9.41 2.38
CA LEU A 82 -0.88 -10.03 1.36
C LEU A 82 -1.25 -11.44 1.83
N GLN A 83 -2.54 -11.67 2.09
CA GLN A 83 -3.08 -12.94 2.55
C GLN A 83 -4.42 -13.23 1.86
N ALA A 84 -4.62 -14.48 1.43
CA ALA A 84 -5.89 -14.91 0.86
C ALA A 84 -6.91 -15.25 1.97
N PRO A 85 -8.23 -15.11 1.72
CA PRO A 85 -9.25 -15.59 2.65
C PRO A 85 -9.07 -17.08 2.96
N GLY A 86 -9.26 -17.45 4.23
CA GLY A 86 -9.09 -18.84 4.70
C GLY A 86 -7.65 -19.37 4.75
N GLN A 87 -6.63 -18.57 4.39
CA GLN A 87 -5.23 -18.99 4.48
C GLN A 87 -4.75 -18.99 5.94
N THR A 88 -4.60 -20.17 6.53
CA THR A 88 -4.15 -20.37 7.92
C THR A 88 -2.70 -20.86 8.05
N SER A 89 -2.04 -21.16 6.93
CA SER A 89 -0.66 -21.63 6.88
C SER A 89 0.00 -21.29 5.54
N GLY A 90 1.33 -21.39 5.48
CA GLY A 90 2.11 -21.15 4.25
C GLY A 90 2.71 -19.74 4.17
N PRO A 91 3.43 -19.45 3.07
CA PRO A 91 4.18 -18.21 2.93
C PRO A 91 3.23 -17.02 2.80
N ILE A 92 3.57 -15.96 3.53
CA ILE A 92 2.86 -14.69 3.51
C ILE A 92 3.78 -13.65 2.89
N THR A 93 3.26 -12.85 1.96
CA THR A 93 4.04 -11.84 1.26
C THR A 93 3.82 -10.48 1.88
N LEU A 94 4.89 -9.81 2.29
CA LEU A 94 4.89 -8.42 2.70
C LEU A 94 5.21 -7.52 1.50
N CYS A 95 4.32 -6.56 1.22
CA CYS A 95 4.54 -5.50 0.25
C CYS A 95 4.91 -4.21 0.98
N VAL A 96 6.10 -3.67 0.67
CA VAL A 96 6.60 -2.43 1.26
C VAL A 96 6.93 -1.43 0.15
N LYS A 97 6.47 -0.19 0.31
CA LYS A 97 6.83 0.94 -0.55
C LYS A 97 7.19 2.15 0.28
N GLY A 98 8.04 2.99 -0.31
CA GLY A 98 8.45 4.22 0.33
C GLY A 98 9.40 5.01 -0.54
N PHE A 99 10.10 5.93 0.08
CA PHE A 99 11.17 6.69 -0.55
C PHE A 99 12.20 7.14 0.48
N ILE A 100 13.41 7.39 -0.02
CA ILE A 100 14.50 8.00 0.73
C ILE A 100 14.57 9.46 0.29
N ARG A 101 14.22 10.37 1.21
CA ARG A 101 14.36 11.80 0.99
C ARG A 101 15.81 12.20 1.17
N ASN A 102 16.44 12.66 0.10
CA ASN A 102 17.80 13.13 0.04
C ASN A 102 17.80 14.67 0.05
N ASN A 103 18.30 15.26 1.12
CA ASN A 103 18.57 16.69 1.22
C ASN A 103 20.05 16.92 0.88
N ILE A 104 20.32 17.35 -0.35
CA ILE A 104 21.67 17.43 -0.93
C ILE A 104 22.15 18.88 -0.87
N ASP A 105 23.30 19.08 -0.24
CA ASP A 105 24.03 20.34 -0.26
C ASP A 105 25.26 20.19 -1.16
N TYR A 106 25.40 21.07 -2.14
CA TYR A 106 26.46 20.99 -3.15
C TYR A 106 27.04 22.37 -3.46
N SER A 107 28.32 22.43 -3.83
CA SER A 107 28.97 23.70 -4.19
C SER A 107 28.98 23.90 -5.70
N ASN A 108 28.62 25.11 -6.14
CA ASN A 108 28.81 25.53 -7.52
C ASN A 108 30.14 26.28 -7.69
N ARG A 109 30.39 26.75 -8.90
CA ARG A 109 31.51 27.64 -9.21
C ARG A 109 31.00 29.03 -9.52
N LEU A 110 31.53 30.04 -8.84
CA LEU A 110 31.28 31.45 -9.12
C LEU A 110 32.50 32.12 -9.78
N CYS A 111 33.69 31.95 -9.20
CA CYS A 111 34.96 32.43 -9.77
C CYS A 111 36.07 31.39 -9.59
N SER A 112 37.07 31.42 -10.48
CA SER A 112 38.18 30.48 -10.45
C SER A 112 39.41 31.03 -11.16
N ASN A 113 40.58 30.57 -10.73
CA ASN A 113 41.86 30.80 -11.38
C ASN A 113 42.71 29.50 -11.29
N THR A 114 44.03 29.60 -11.53
CA THR A 114 44.94 28.44 -11.44
C THR A 114 45.17 27.97 -10.00
N GLU A 115 44.96 28.83 -9.02
CA GLU A 115 45.28 28.59 -7.60
C GLU A 115 44.07 28.13 -6.79
N GLY A 116 42.84 28.48 -7.21
CA GLY A 116 41.65 28.16 -6.45
C GLY A 116 40.34 28.39 -7.18
N VAL A 117 39.26 27.97 -6.52
CA VAL A 117 37.88 28.12 -6.95
C VAL A 117 37.01 28.56 -5.78
N CYS A 118 36.11 29.52 -6.01
CA CYS A 118 35.12 29.95 -5.03
C CYS A 118 33.72 29.86 -5.62
N GLY A 119 32.73 29.58 -4.78
CA GLY A 119 31.33 29.48 -5.18
C GLY A 119 30.39 29.40 -3.99
N ASP A 120 29.11 29.27 -4.30
CA ASP A 120 28.03 29.20 -3.32
C ASP A 120 27.73 27.75 -2.94
N ILE A 121 27.19 27.57 -1.74
CA ILE A 121 26.49 26.33 -1.36
C ILE A 121 25.04 26.42 -1.83
N ARG A 122 24.62 25.40 -2.56
CA ARG A 122 23.27 25.20 -3.06
C ARG A 122 22.63 24.00 -2.40
N HIS A 123 21.32 23.97 -2.45
CA HIS A 123 20.50 22.94 -1.85
C HIS A 123 19.53 22.35 -2.88
N CYS A 124 19.43 21.02 -2.92
CA CYS A 124 18.43 20.31 -3.70
C CYS A 124 17.86 19.17 -2.87
N THR A 125 16.54 19.08 -2.78
CA THR A 125 15.88 17.95 -2.15
C THR A 125 15.21 17.07 -3.20
N VAL A 126 15.50 15.77 -3.16
CA VAL A 126 14.91 14.77 -4.05
C VAL A 126 14.42 13.56 -3.27
N ASP A 127 13.31 12.97 -3.68
CA ASP A 127 12.74 11.77 -3.08
C ASP A 127 13.03 10.58 -4.01
N VAL A 128 13.86 9.64 -3.54
CA VAL A 128 14.24 8.43 -4.30
C VAL A 128 13.32 7.27 -3.89
N PRO A 129 12.44 6.77 -4.77
CA PRO A 129 11.46 5.75 -4.41
C PRO A 129 12.11 4.36 -4.24
N PHE A 130 11.50 3.54 -3.39
CA PHE A 130 11.78 2.11 -3.29
C PHE A 130 10.48 1.31 -3.15
N SER A 131 10.47 0.09 -3.65
CA SER A 131 9.35 -0.84 -3.58
C SER A 131 9.87 -2.27 -3.55
N CYS A 132 9.36 -3.10 -2.63
CA CYS A 132 9.78 -4.48 -2.46
C CYS A 132 8.58 -5.36 -2.09
N ASN A 133 8.55 -6.57 -2.63
CA ASN A 133 7.68 -7.65 -2.19
C ASN A 133 8.56 -8.79 -1.72
N THR A 134 8.32 -9.30 -0.52
CA THR A 134 9.12 -10.38 0.05
C THR A 134 8.24 -11.35 0.81
N PRO A 135 8.46 -12.68 0.68
CA PRO A 135 7.93 -13.60 1.67
C PRO A 135 8.51 -13.25 3.04
N ILE A 136 7.72 -13.40 4.10
CA ILE A 136 8.17 -13.24 5.48
C ILE A 136 8.00 -14.55 6.25
N GLU A 137 8.96 -14.83 7.11
CA GLU A 137 8.83 -15.90 8.10
C GLU A 137 8.10 -15.34 9.33
N ILE A 138 7.10 -16.09 9.80
CA ILE A 138 6.33 -15.72 10.98
C ILE A 138 7.10 -16.17 12.21
N ASN A 139 7.58 -15.20 13.00
CA ASN A 139 8.27 -15.44 14.27
C ASN A 139 7.48 -14.97 15.50
N GLY A 140 6.23 -14.52 15.30
CA GLY A 140 5.25 -14.21 16.34
C GLY A 140 4.00 -15.07 16.19
N THR A 141 2.83 -14.43 16.24
CA THR A 141 1.53 -15.11 16.07
C THR A 141 1.08 -15.07 14.61
N TYR A 142 0.67 -16.21 14.04
CA TYR A 142 0.18 -16.28 12.67
C TYR A 142 -0.99 -15.32 12.41
N PRO A 143 -1.02 -14.53 11.31
CA PRO A 143 -2.07 -13.53 11.02
C PRO A 143 -3.45 -14.18 10.85
N LEU A 144 -4.50 -13.56 11.40
CA LEU A 144 -5.88 -13.99 11.13
C LEU A 144 -6.20 -13.69 9.66
N PRO A 145 -6.67 -14.70 8.88
CA PRO A 145 -7.04 -14.48 7.50
C PRO A 145 -8.27 -13.57 7.39
N PRO A 146 -8.38 -12.79 6.31
CA PRO A 146 -9.58 -12.01 6.06
C PRO A 146 -10.78 -12.94 5.83
N MET A 147 -11.93 -12.55 6.35
CA MET A 147 -13.21 -13.20 6.06
C MET A 147 -13.78 -12.67 4.73
N PRO A 148 -14.20 -13.56 3.81
CA PRO A 148 -14.78 -13.14 2.53
C PRO A 148 -16.23 -12.70 2.71
N ASN A 149 -16.67 -11.69 1.96
CA ASN A 149 -18.09 -11.38 1.84
C ASN A 149 -18.81 -12.49 1.09
N THR A 150 -20.08 -12.70 1.39
CA THR A 150 -20.93 -13.69 0.70
C THR A 150 -22.11 -12.98 0.03
N SER A 151 -22.57 -13.58 -1.06
CA SER A 151 -23.70 -13.12 -1.85
C SER A 151 -24.37 -14.35 -2.43
N GLU A 152 -25.52 -14.70 -1.88
CA GLU A 152 -26.27 -15.90 -2.24
C GLU A 152 -27.62 -15.47 -2.82
N GLU A 153 -27.78 -15.67 -4.12
CA GLU A 153 -29.05 -15.46 -4.81
C GLU A 153 -29.97 -16.67 -4.60
N PHE A 154 -31.25 -16.40 -4.45
CA PHE A 154 -32.27 -17.45 -4.43
C PHE A 154 -33.48 -17.04 -5.26
N GLU A 155 -34.18 -18.02 -5.80
CA GLU A 155 -35.33 -17.80 -6.66
C GLU A 155 -36.53 -18.58 -6.14
N TYR A 156 -37.72 -18.03 -6.32
CA TYR A 156 -38.96 -18.77 -6.13
C TYR A 156 -39.38 -19.46 -7.41
N PHE A 157 -39.99 -20.63 -7.24
CA PHE A 157 -40.61 -21.34 -8.35
C PHE A 157 -41.86 -20.60 -8.83
N ARG A 158 -41.95 -20.39 -10.14
CA ARG A 158 -43.12 -19.81 -10.81
C ARG A 158 -43.65 -20.75 -11.88
N ARG A 159 -44.98 -20.74 -11.98
CA ARG A 159 -45.75 -21.38 -13.03
C ARG A 159 -46.50 -20.33 -13.84
N GLU A 160 -46.29 -20.29 -15.15
CA GLU A 160 -47.00 -19.38 -16.05
C GLU A 160 -47.48 -20.10 -17.32
N LYS A 161 -48.53 -19.58 -17.94
CA LYS A 161 -48.97 -20.03 -19.26
C LYS A 161 -47.97 -19.65 -20.35
N LEU A 162 -47.61 -20.61 -21.18
CA LEU A 162 -46.75 -20.36 -22.35
C LEU A 162 -47.49 -19.50 -23.38
N LYS A 163 -46.81 -18.48 -23.92
CA LYS A 163 -47.31 -17.63 -25.01
C LYS A 163 -46.46 -17.84 -26.25
N GLY A 164 -47.08 -18.26 -27.36
CA GLY A 164 -46.40 -18.51 -28.63
C GLY A 164 -46.99 -19.69 -29.40
N HIS A 165 -46.51 -19.92 -30.62
CA HIS A 165 -46.90 -21.10 -31.41
C HIS A 165 -46.08 -22.33 -30.97
N GLY A 166 -46.69 -23.52 -30.98
CA GLY A 166 -45.99 -24.79 -30.71
C GLY A 166 -46.18 -25.39 -29.31
N PHE A 167 -47.05 -24.80 -28.47
CA PHE A 167 -47.40 -25.34 -27.15
C PHE A 167 -48.90 -25.70 -27.11
N ALA A 168 -49.25 -26.80 -26.44
CA ALA A 168 -50.63 -27.18 -26.22
C ALA A 168 -51.24 -26.36 -25.06
N GLU A 169 -52.59 -26.25 -25.01
CA GLU A 169 -53.28 -25.46 -23.98
C GLU A 169 -53.01 -25.92 -22.53
N LYS A 170 -52.59 -27.17 -22.36
CA LYS A 170 -52.26 -27.78 -21.07
C LYS A 170 -50.80 -27.58 -20.65
N ASP A 171 -49.96 -27.04 -21.53
CA ASP A 171 -48.53 -26.88 -21.27
C ASP A 171 -48.27 -25.60 -20.47
N GLU A 172 -47.37 -25.68 -19.49
CA GLU A 172 -47.04 -24.58 -18.57
C GLU A 172 -45.53 -24.36 -18.51
N LEU A 173 -45.11 -23.09 -18.39
CA LEU A 173 -43.74 -22.71 -18.09
C LEU A 173 -43.51 -22.88 -16.60
N LEU A 174 -42.58 -23.77 -16.24
CA LEU A 174 -42.15 -24.03 -14.88
C LEU A 174 -40.69 -23.59 -14.75
N SER A 175 -40.45 -22.40 -14.18
CA SER A 175 -39.12 -21.80 -14.09
C SER A 175 -38.95 -20.99 -12.80
N GLY A 176 -37.74 -20.47 -12.56
CA GLY A 176 -37.52 -19.41 -11.59
C GLY A 176 -38.30 -18.13 -11.96
N ASP A 177 -38.71 -17.36 -10.95
CA ASP A 177 -39.44 -16.11 -11.15
C ASP A 177 -38.50 -14.95 -11.49
N LEU A 178 -38.37 -14.63 -12.78
CA LEU A 178 -37.56 -13.51 -13.27
C LEU A 178 -38.12 -12.11 -12.96
N SER A 179 -39.32 -12.02 -12.35
CA SER A 179 -39.89 -10.72 -11.94
C SER A 179 -39.36 -10.22 -10.60
N GLU A 180 -38.65 -11.09 -9.86
CA GLU A 180 -38.02 -10.78 -8.60
C GLU A 180 -36.51 -11.01 -8.69
N PHE A 181 -35.76 -10.34 -7.82
CA PHE A 181 -34.35 -10.59 -7.62
C PHE A 181 -34.12 -10.67 -6.12
N ASN A 182 -33.98 -11.88 -5.59
CA ASN A 182 -33.87 -12.13 -4.16
C ASN A 182 -32.45 -12.58 -3.81
N GLN A 183 -31.86 -11.95 -2.79
CA GLN A 183 -30.46 -12.14 -2.47
C GLN A 183 -30.24 -12.03 -0.96
N VAL A 184 -29.38 -12.87 -0.42
CA VAL A 184 -28.78 -12.74 0.91
C VAL A 184 -27.35 -12.27 0.72
N SER A 185 -26.99 -11.13 1.32
CA SER A 185 -25.62 -10.61 1.32
C SER A 185 -25.09 -10.46 2.73
N GLU A 186 -23.85 -10.90 2.95
CA GLU A 186 -23.13 -10.74 4.21
C GLU A 186 -21.79 -10.05 3.96
N GLU A 187 -21.49 -9.03 4.76
CA GLU A 187 -20.26 -8.24 4.66
C GLU A 187 -19.44 -8.35 5.93
N PHE A 188 -18.13 -8.61 5.77
CA PHE A 188 -17.17 -8.65 6.88
C PHE A 188 -16.20 -7.47 6.78
N TYR A 189 -16.09 -6.72 7.88
CA TYR A 189 -15.19 -5.57 7.98
C TYR A 189 -13.85 -6.00 8.61
N ASN A 190 -12.95 -6.50 7.75
CA ASN A 190 -11.63 -7.01 8.16
C ASN A 190 -10.66 -5.89 8.56
N GLU A 191 -10.00 -6.03 9.71
CA GLU A 191 -8.91 -5.12 10.11
C GLU A 191 -7.58 -5.53 9.49
N LEU A 192 -6.95 -4.61 8.77
CA LEU A 192 -5.66 -4.85 8.15
C LEU A 192 -4.53 -4.93 9.20
N PRO A 193 -3.60 -5.89 9.06
CA PRO A 193 -2.30 -5.81 9.72
C PRO A 193 -1.59 -4.52 9.34
N PHE A 194 -0.82 -3.96 10.27
CA PHE A 194 -0.06 -2.73 10.09
C PHE A 194 1.38 -2.94 10.53
N CYS A 195 2.26 -2.04 10.10
CA CYS A 195 3.68 -2.11 10.42
C CYS A 195 4.12 -0.90 11.23
N GLU A 196 5.04 -1.15 12.16
CA GLU A 196 5.82 -0.14 12.86
C GLU A 196 7.26 -0.16 12.36
N LEU A 197 7.83 1.01 12.08
CA LEU A 197 9.25 1.14 11.77
C LEU A 197 10.05 1.04 13.07
N VAL A 198 10.94 0.06 13.15
CA VAL A 198 11.84 -0.11 14.28
C VAL A 198 13.16 0.60 14.00
N SER A 199 13.77 0.34 12.84
CA SER A 199 15.03 0.97 12.46
C SER A 199 15.21 1.03 10.95
N ALA A 200 16.06 1.94 10.50
CA ALA A 200 16.51 2.02 9.11
C ALA A 200 18.00 2.35 9.05
N ARG A 201 18.75 1.58 8.26
CA ARG A 201 20.19 1.78 8.02
C ARG A 201 20.43 1.80 6.51
N ILE A 202 21.17 2.80 6.03
CA ILE A 202 21.53 2.95 4.62
C ILE A 202 23.04 2.76 4.50
N VAL A 203 23.46 1.90 3.57
CA VAL A 203 24.84 1.82 3.06
C VAL A 203 24.80 2.35 1.63
N GLN A 204 25.69 3.27 1.27
CA GLN A 204 25.61 3.94 -0.03
C GLN A 204 26.96 4.12 -0.71
N TYR A 205 26.92 4.22 -2.04
CA TYR A 205 28.03 4.50 -2.93
C TYR A 205 27.55 5.48 -4.00
N ASP A 206 28.23 6.63 -4.11
CA ASP A 206 27.87 7.71 -5.04
C ASP A 206 28.99 7.89 -6.07
N GLU A 207 28.64 7.96 -7.36
CA GLU A 207 29.57 8.10 -8.48
C GLU A 207 29.20 9.33 -9.32
N TYR A 208 30.11 10.31 -9.41
CA TYR A 208 29.89 11.50 -10.24
C TYR A 208 30.00 11.17 -11.73
N LEU A 209 28.94 11.46 -12.49
CA LEU A 209 28.87 11.17 -13.91
C LEU A 209 29.34 12.36 -14.75
N ASN A 210 30.02 12.06 -15.86
CA ASN A 210 30.40 13.05 -16.89
C ASN A 210 31.16 14.27 -16.34
N ARG A 211 32.05 14.06 -15.35
CA ARG A 211 32.91 15.12 -14.80
C ARG A 211 33.77 15.72 -15.91
N ARG A 212 33.72 17.04 -16.09
CA ARG A 212 34.48 17.75 -17.14
C ARG A 212 34.98 19.11 -16.71
N HIS A 213 36.08 19.55 -17.32
CA HIS A 213 36.48 20.95 -17.23
C HIS A 213 35.56 21.83 -18.10
N PRO A 214 34.99 22.92 -17.57
CA PRO A 214 34.27 23.90 -18.37
C PRO A 214 35.19 24.54 -19.42
N LYS A 215 34.64 24.76 -20.63
CA LYS A 215 35.38 25.42 -21.71
C LYS A 215 35.52 26.91 -21.42
N GLY A 216 36.70 27.48 -21.70
CA GLY A 216 36.96 28.92 -21.57
C GLY A 216 37.08 29.41 -20.14
N VAL A 217 37.33 28.52 -19.18
CA VAL A 217 37.47 28.85 -17.75
C VAL A 217 38.76 28.22 -17.22
N THR A 218 39.55 29.00 -16.49
CA THR A 218 40.72 28.51 -15.76
C THR A 218 40.29 27.93 -14.42
N LEU A 219 40.69 26.70 -14.15
CA LEU A 219 40.40 25.97 -12.90
C LEU A 219 41.66 25.25 -12.42
N PRO A 220 41.79 24.98 -11.10
CA PRO A 220 42.80 24.06 -10.59
C PRO A 220 42.69 22.70 -11.28
N PHE A 221 43.82 22.00 -11.43
CA PHE A 221 43.90 20.83 -12.32
C PHE A 221 43.02 19.64 -11.91
N GLU A 222 42.69 19.49 -10.61
CA GLU A 222 41.81 18.42 -10.10
C GLU A 222 40.32 18.77 -10.19
N GLU A 223 39.99 20.06 -10.37
CA GLU A 223 38.62 20.55 -10.31
C GLU A 223 37.85 20.30 -11.61
N LYS A 224 36.75 19.57 -11.50
CA LYS A 224 35.86 19.23 -12.61
C LYS A 224 34.42 19.40 -12.19
N GLU A 225 33.62 19.95 -13.09
CA GLU A 225 32.18 20.10 -12.88
C GLU A 225 31.43 18.83 -13.29
N PHE A 226 30.40 18.47 -12.54
CA PHE A 226 29.40 17.47 -12.91
C PHE A 226 28.00 18.04 -12.74
N ARG A 227 27.01 17.39 -13.35
CA ARG A 227 25.59 17.70 -13.14
C ARG A 227 24.81 16.50 -12.64
N GLN A 228 25.29 15.30 -12.92
CA GLN A 228 24.62 14.06 -12.60
C GLN A 228 25.54 13.19 -11.76
N PHE A 229 24.95 12.42 -10.86
CA PHE A 229 25.63 11.37 -10.14
C PHE A 229 24.72 10.15 -10.03
N GLU A 230 25.32 8.97 -10.11
CA GLU A 230 24.65 7.71 -9.84
C GLU A 230 24.81 7.40 -8.35
N GLN A 231 23.73 6.93 -7.72
CA GLN A 231 23.68 6.56 -6.32
C GLN A 231 23.17 5.13 -6.19
N LYS A 232 24.02 4.26 -5.66
CA LYS A 232 23.74 2.85 -5.34
C LYS A 232 23.65 2.71 -3.83
N MET A 233 22.54 2.20 -3.33
CA MET A 233 22.28 2.09 -1.89
C MET A 233 21.72 0.72 -1.53
N VAL A 234 22.09 0.24 -0.35
CA VAL A 234 21.44 -0.88 0.33
C VAL A 234 20.74 -0.32 1.56
N LEU A 235 19.40 -0.43 1.58
CA LEU A 235 18.56 -0.05 2.70
C LEU A 235 18.21 -1.30 3.53
N TYR A 236 18.68 -1.32 4.77
CA TYR A 236 18.25 -2.27 5.79
C TYR A 236 17.11 -1.64 6.58
N LEU A 237 15.90 -2.20 6.47
CA LEU A 237 14.69 -1.68 7.09
C LEU A 237 14.09 -2.72 8.04
N THR A 238 14.18 -2.46 9.34
CA THR A 238 13.57 -3.33 10.37
C THR A 238 12.14 -2.90 10.64
N LEU A 239 11.21 -3.83 10.45
CA LEU A 239 9.77 -3.63 10.61
C LEU A 239 9.22 -4.60 11.63
N LYS A 240 8.32 -4.10 12.47
CA LYS A 240 7.45 -4.91 13.33
C LYS A 240 6.06 -4.92 12.74
N ILE A 241 5.54 -6.12 12.47
CA ILE A 241 4.25 -6.35 11.83
C ILE A 241 3.27 -6.76 12.91
N LEU A 242 2.13 -6.08 12.97
CA LEU A 242 1.15 -6.17 14.05
C LEU A 242 -0.25 -6.36 13.48
N GLN A 243 -1.09 -7.08 14.21
CA GLN A 243 -2.53 -7.16 13.95
C GLN A 243 -3.30 -6.95 15.25
N LYS A 244 -4.30 -6.07 15.24
CA LYS A 244 -5.16 -5.88 16.42
C LYS A 244 -6.04 -7.11 16.60
N ARG A 245 -6.03 -7.70 17.80
CA ARG A 245 -6.85 -8.87 18.14
C ARG A 245 -7.43 -8.76 19.52
N GLN A 246 -8.61 -9.34 19.68
CA GLN A 246 -9.10 -9.68 21.01
C GLN A 246 -8.30 -10.86 21.53
N VAL A 247 -7.73 -10.72 22.72
CA VAL A 247 -6.98 -11.77 23.40
C VAL A 247 -7.47 -11.90 24.83
N GLN A 248 -7.47 -13.12 25.35
CA GLN A 248 -7.72 -13.39 26.76
C GLN A 248 -6.39 -13.30 27.53
N ILE A 249 -6.36 -12.46 28.56
CA ILE A 249 -5.18 -12.24 29.41
C ILE A 249 -5.38 -13.05 30.69
N PRO A 250 -4.64 -14.16 30.88
CA PRO A 250 -4.80 -14.99 32.08
C PRO A 250 -4.50 -14.19 33.36
N PRO A 251 -5.09 -14.55 34.51
CA PRO A 251 -4.78 -13.89 35.77
C PRO A 251 -3.31 -14.11 36.11
N SER A 252 -2.62 -13.07 36.61
CA SER A 252 -1.26 -13.21 37.14
C SER A 252 -1.31 -14.10 38.38
N ILE A 253 -0.66 -15.26 38.32
CA ILE A 253 -0.41 -16.10 39.50
C ILE A 253 0.76 -15.47 40.25
N TYR A 254 0.48 -14.78 41.35
CA TYR A 254 1.49 -14.29 42.31
C TYR A 254 1.74 -15.33 43.39
#